data_AF-W9REQ6-F1
#
_entry.id   AF-W9REQ6-F1
#
_cell.length_a   1.000
_cell.length_b   1.000
_cell.length_c   1.000
_cell.angle_alpha   90.00
_cell.angle_beta   90.00
_cell.angle_gamma   90.00
#
_symmetry.space_group_name_H-M   'P 1'
#
loop_
_entity.id
_entity.type
_entity.pdbx_description
1 polymer ?
#
loop_
_entity_poly.entity_id
_entity_poly.type
_entity_poly.pdbx_seq_one_letter_code
_entity_poly.pdbx_strand_id
1 'polypeptide(L)'
;MSDMVHLTPSISGFIIHILLLILGSWSDALLLRNVYDGGYVRENRRASIDIFLKAAGYLDCAVRHVLPQLPSELRRNLPVDLAEGVLRALCLQALGQGVDIQLGMAIDSTKATLAVKRRLACEMVKYWQQAQDNIMNLPLSNGWGEKHRLFVKWKYIEAKAGAYYYHGLILDEGNTEKSHGMAVAALQAADEYFKESKRACEAFNAAPPLSRNPPLWGTMKYLSEKIPKDTSSKVRINRDLYSHEKIMETAPTLPDFALALKPDEYQLPPVDASWNQEHTKGQTGFNQLRNDKR
;
A
#
# COMPACT_ATOMS: atom_id res chain seq x y z
N MET A 1 -38.76 2.55 3.92
CA MET A 1 -38.27 1.86 2.69
C MET A 1 -37.81 2.84 1.60
N SER A 2 -37.94 4.16 1.79
CA SER A 2 -37.49 5.19 0.84
C SER A 2 -36.12 5.80 1.17
N ASP A 3 -35.62 5.63 2.40
CA ASP A 3 -34.37 6.28 2.87
C ASP A 3 -33.09 5.51 2.48
N MET A 4 -33.22 4.31 1.91
CA MET A 4 -32.09 3.44 1.56
C MET A 4 -31.52 3.70 0.16
N VAL A 5 -32.25 4.43 -0.69
CA VAL A 5 -31.85 4.69 -2.09
C VAL A 5 -30.84 5.84 -2.17
N HIS A 6 -30.83 6.74 -1.18
CA HIS A 6 -29.98 7.95 -1.19
C HIS A 6 -28.60 7.79 -0.53
N LEU A 7 -28.29 6.67 0.14
CA LEU A 7 -26.94 6.39 0.66
C LEU A 7 -25.97 5.83 -0.40
N THR A 8 -26.51 5.32 -1.51
CA THR A 8 -25.76 4.66 -2.58
C THR A 8 -24.86 5.59 -3.41
N PRO A 9 -25.19 6.89 -3.65
CA PRO A 9 -24.30 7.81 -4.36
C PRO A 9 -23.17 8.38 -3.46
N SER A 10 -23.39 8.49 -2.15
CA SER A 10 -22.45 9.11 -1.21
C SER A 10 -21.26 8.21 -0.85
N ILE A 11 -21.50 6.91 -0.71
CA ILE A 11 -20.45 5.93 -0.37
C ILE A 11 -19.61 5.60 -1.61
N SER A 12 -20.23 5.50 -2.79
CA SER A 12 -19.49 5.31 -4.04
C SER A 12 -18.65 6.55 -4.38
N GLY A 13 -19.17 7.76 -4.16
CA GLY A 13 -18.43 9.01 -4.33
C GLY A 13 -17.23 9.12 -3.38
N PHE A 14 -17.38 8.77 -2.10
CA PHE A 14 -16.30 8.78 -1.10
C PHE A 14 -15.19 7.79 -1.43
N ILE A 15 -15.55 6.58 -1.87
CA ILE A 15 -14.57 5.54 -2.18
C ILE A 15 -13.90 5.79 -3.54
N ILE A 16 -14.62 6.34 -4.52
CA ILE A 16 -14.02 6.88 -5.74
C ILE A 16 -13.08 8.03 -5.40
N HIS A 17 -13.43 8.92 -4.46
CA HIS A 17 -12.52 9.97 -3.99
C HIS A 17 -11.26 9.41 -3.32
N ILE A 18 -11.39 8.38 -2.48
CA ILE A 18 -10.24 7.71 -1.83
C ILE A 18 -9.39 6.95 -2.85
N LEU A 19 -10.00 6.25 -3.81
CA LEU A 19 -9.31 5.58 -4.91
C LEU A 19 -8.64 6.60 -5.85
N LEU A 20 -9.28 7.74 -6.12
CA LEU A 20 -8.71 8.85 -6.87
C LEU A 20 -7.62 9.58 -6.07
N LEU A 21 -7.67 9.61 -4.74
CA LEU A 21 -6.59 10.14 -3.90
C LEU A 21 -5.40 9.17 -3.84
N ILE A 22 -5.65 7.86 -3.81
CA ILE A 22 -4.59 6.84 -3.79
C ILE A 22 -3.97 6.65 -5.19
N LEU A 23 -4.75 6.74 -6.26
CA LEU A 23 -4.25 6.68 -7.64
C LEU A 23 -3.74 8.05 -8.11
N GLY A 24 -4.34 9.14 -7.63
CA GLY A 24 -3.96 10.52 -7.91
C GLY A 24 -2.72 10.97 -7.14
N SER A 25 -2.46 10.45 -5.92
CA SER A 25 -1.20 10.70 -5.23
C SER A 25 0.00 10.07 -5.94
N TRP A 26 -0.22 8.98 -6.69
CA TRP A 26 0.79 8.45 -7.62
C TRP A 26 1.03 9.39 -8.80
N SER A 27 -0.02 10.00 -9.37
CA SER A 27 0.13 10.97 -10.45
C SER A 27 0.70 12.30 -9.96
N ASP A 28 0.38 12.76 -8.75
CA ASP A 28 0.89 14.00 -8.18
C ASP A 28 2.35 13.84 -7.75
N ALA A 29 2.73 12.69 -7.15
CA ALA A 29 4.14 12.36 -6.92
C ALA A 29 4.95 12.29 -8.23
N LEU A 30 4.30 11.96 -9.35
CA LEU A 30 4.86 12.02 -10.71
C LEU A 30 4.83 13.43 -11.33
N LEU A 31 3.85 14.28 -11.02
CA LEU A 31 3.72 15.68 -11.48
C LEU A 31 4.64 16.64 -10.74
N LEU A 32 5.00 16.31 -9.49
CA LEU A 32 6.02 16.99 -8.68
C LEU A 32 7.45 16.88 -9.27
N ARG A 33 7.59 16.24 -10.43
CA ARG A 33 8.81 16.10 -11.23
C ARG A 33 9.23 17.37 -11.98
N ASN A 34 8.37 18.38 -12.13
CA ASN A 34 8.62 19.47 -13.09
C ASN A 34 9.12 20.81 -12.54
N VAL A 35 9.41 20.97 -11.24
CA VAL A 35 9.88 22.28 -10.73
C VAL A 35 11.06 22.13 -9.74
N TYR A 36 12.06 22.99 -9.95
CA TYR A 36 13.46 22.97 -9.53
C TYR A 36 13.75 22.96 -8.01
N ASP A 37 15.01 22.61 -7.72
CA ASP A 37 15.81 22.71 -6.49
C ASP A 37 15.59 21.67 -5.36
N GLY A 38 16.71 21.14 -4.87
CA GLY A 38 16.79 19.97 -3.98
C GLY A 38 16.22 20.16 -2.56
N GLY A 39 15.82 21.39 -2.21
CA GLY A 39 15.05 21.69 -1.00
C GLY A 39 13.56 21.34 -1.14
N TYR A 40 12.93 21.76 -2.25
CA TYR A 40 11.50 21.62 -2.53
C TYR A 40 11.06 20.15 -2.63
N VAL A 41 11.88 19.30 -3.27
CA VAL A 41 11.62 17.86 -3.43
C VAL A 41 11.56 17.13 -2.07
N ARG A 42 12.33 17.58 -1.06
CA ARG A 42 12.42 16.90 0.24
C ARG A 42 11.22 17.20 1.14
N GLU A 43 10.75 18.45 1.16
CA GLU A 43 9.53 18.87 1.86
C GLU A 43 8.30 18.20 1.25
N ASN A 44 8.29 18.11 -0.07
CA ASN A 44 7.25 17.45 -0.82
C ASN A 44 7.13 15.93 -0.54
N ARG A 45 8.25 15.25 -0.26
CA ARG A 45 8.22 13.83 0.15
C ARG A 45 7.58 13.62 1.53
N ARG A 46 7.78 14.55 2.48
CA ARG A 46 7.11 14.49 3.79
C ARG A 46 5.61 14.74 3.65
N ALA A 47 5.22 15.76 2.88
CA ALA A 47 3.82 16.02 2.57
C ALA A 47 3.13 14.81 1.88
N SER A 48 3.86 14.10 0.99
CA SER A 48 3.36 12.87 0.37
C SER A 48 3.10 11.76 1.40
N ILE A 49 3.98 11.61 2.41
CA ILE A 49 3.76 10.66 3.50
C ILE A 49 2.48 11.02 4.26
N ASP A 50 2.29 12.29 4.61
CA ASP A 50 1.09 12.74 5.34
C ASP A 50 -0.21 12.45 4.56
N ILE A 51 -0.17 12.58 3.23
CA ILE A 51 -1.32 12.21 2.37
C ILE A 51 -1.61 10.70 2.47
N PHE A 52 -0.59 9.85 2.46
CA PHE A 52 -0.78 8.41 2.61
C PHE A 52 -1.31 8.02 3.99
N LEU A 53 -0.87 8.69 5.06
CA LEU A 53 -1.37 8.45 6.41
C LEU A 53 -2.85 8.83 6.54
N LYS A 54 -3.26 9.97 5.96
CA LYS A 54 -4.67 10.39 5.88
C LYS A 54 -5.51 9.42 5.06
N ALA A 55 -5.03 8.99 3.89
CA ALA A 55 -5.73 8.02 3.06
C ALA A 55 -5.92 6.67 3.80
N ALA A 56 -4.88 6.20 4.49
CA ALA A 56 -4.98 5.03 5.36
C ALA A 56 -6.00 5.25 6.49
N GLY A 57 -6.03 6.44 7.10
CA GLY A 57 -6.99 6.83 8.14
C GLY A 57 -8.45 6.75 7.65
N TYR A 58 -8.73 7.26 6.46
CA TYR A 58 -10.06 7.17 5.86
C TYR A 58 -10.50 5.72 5.60
N LEU A 59 -9.58 4.88 5.10
CA LEU A 59 -9.86 3.46 4.84
C LEU A 59 -10.04 2.66 6.13
N ASP A 60 -9.20 2.91 7.13
CA ASP A 60 -9.31 2.27 8.44
C ASP A 60 -10.62 2.65 9.13
N CYS A 61 -11.03 3.92 9.06
CA CYS A 61 -12.35 4.38 9.50
C CYS A 61 -13.48 3.68 8.74
N ALA A 62 -13.37 3.53 7.42
CA ALA A 62 -14.38 2.81 6.63
C ALA A 62 -14.55 1.37 7.12
N VAL A 63 -13.44 0.67 7.38
CA VAL A 63 -13.45 -0.72 7.86
C VAL A 63 -13.99 -0.84 9.29
N ARG A 64 -13.57 0.05 10.20
CA ARG A 64 -13.89 -0.06 11.63
C ARG A 64 -15.21 0.55 12.03
N HIS A 65 -15.63 1.61 11.34
CA HIS A 65 -16.77 2.42 11.76
C HIS A 65 -17.90 2.42 10.74
N VAL A 66 -17.61 2.37 9.43
CA VAL A 66 -18.67 2.43 8.39
C VAL A 66 -19.24 1.03 8.09
N LEU A 67 -18.40 0.08 7.66
CA LEU A 67 -18.85 -1.26 7.26
C LEU A 67 -19.66 -2.00 8.34
N PRO A 68 -19.30 -1.95 9.64
CA PRO A 68 -20.05 -2.64 10.69
C PRO A 68 -21.46 -2.08 10.89
N GLN A 69 -21.70 -0.81 10.56
CA GLN A 69 -23.01 -0.16 10.68
C GLN A 69 -23.95 -0.47 9.52
N LEU A 70 -23.43 -0.97 8.39
CA LEU A 70 -24.27 -1.36 7.26
C LEU A 70 -25.13 -2.59 7.60
N PRO A 71 -26.41 -2.63 7.22
CA PRO A 71 -27.23 -3.83 7.30
C PRO A 71 -26.57 -5.01 6.59
N SER A 72 -26.81 -6.24 7.08
CA SER A 72 -26.16 -7.44 6.55
C SER A 72 -26.53 -7.70 5.07
N GLU A 73 -27.78 -7.42 4.67
CA GLU A 73 -28.19 -7.54 3.26
C GLU A 73 -27.41 -6.57 2.37
N LEU A 74 -27.28 -5.31 2.79
CA LEU A 74 -26.55 -4.30 2.03
C LEU A 74 -25.06 -4.65 1.94
N ARG A 75 -24.46 -5.10 3.05
CA ARG A 75 -23.04 -5.50 3.09
C ARG A 75 -22.74 -6.66 2.14
N ARG A 76 -23.64 -7.63 2.02
CA ARG A 76 -23.49 -8.76 1.07
C ARG A 76 -23.63 -8.36 -0.39
N ASN A 77 -24.34 -7.26 -0.66
CA ASN A 77 -24.57 -6.74 -2.00
C ASN A 77 -23.53 -5.68 -2.41
N LEU A 78 -22.53 -5.38 -1.56
CA LEU A 78 -21.45 -4.47 -1.94
C LEU A 78 -20.63 -5.04 -3.10
N PRO A 79 -20.15 -4.19 -4.02
CA PRO A 79 -19.16 -4.58 -5.01
C PRO A 79 -17.94 -5.23 -4.34
N VAL A 80 -17.32 -6.19 -5.03
CA VAL A 80 -16.13 -6.89 -4.51
C VAL A 80 -14.96 -5.94 -4.22
N ASP A 81 -14.87 -4.82 -4.94
CA ASP A 81 -13.87 -3.76 -4.72
C ASP A 81 -14.05 -3.05 -3.36
N LEU A 82 -15.23 -3.16 -2.76
CA LEU A 82 -15.56 -2.62 -1.43
C LEU A 82 -15.57 -3.70 -0.34
N ALA A 83 -15.17 -4.93 -0.68
CA ALA A 83 -15.02 -5.97 0.31
C ALA A 83 -14.02 -5.53 1.39
N GLU A 84 -14.28 -5.93 2.63
CA GLU A 84 -13.45 -5.53 3.78
C GLU A 84 -11.96 -5.82 3.55
N GLY A 85 -11.62 -6.98 2.99
CA GLY A 85 -10.24 -7.35 2.65
C GLY A 85 -9.59 -6.40 1.63
N VAL A 86 -10.35 -5.92 0.64
CA VAL A 86 -9.83 -4.94 -0.33
C VAL A 86 -9.54 -3.60 0.36
N LEU A 87 -10.45 -3.11 1.21
CA LEU A 87 -10.25 -1.86 1.94
C LEU A 87 -9.04 -1.95 2.91
N ARG A 88 -8.89 -3.08 3.60
CA ARG A 88 -7.73 -3.36 4.46
C ARG A 88 -6.43 -3.39 3.65
N ALA A 89 -6.42 -4.05 2.49
CA ALA A 89 -5.25 -4.08 1.63
C ALA A 89 -4.89 -2.71 1.06
N LEU A 90 -5.87 -1.89 0.67
CA LEU A 90 -5.63 -0.50 0.24
C LEU A 90 -5.05 0.36 1.37
N CYS A 91 -5.51 0.16 2.61
CA CYS A 91 -4.98 0.86 3.78
C CYS A 91 -3.50 0.50 3.99
N LEU A 92 -3.18 -0.80 3.98
CA LEU A 92 -1.82 -1.31 4.09
C LEU A 92 -0.93 -0.90 2.91
N GLN A 93 -1.48 -0.82 1.70
CA GLN A 93 -0.80 -0.30 0.52
C GLN A 93 -0.38 1.16 0.74
N ALA A 94 -1.26 2.03 1.26
CA ALA A 94 -0.93 3.43 1.51
C ALA A 94 0.22 3.55 2.53
N LEU A 95 0.17 2.78 3.62
CA LEU A 95 1.25 2.74 4.61
C LEU A 95 2.56 2.20 4.02
N GLY A 96 2.50 1.12 3.22
CA GLY A 96 3.66 0.56 2.53
C GLY A 96 4.31 1.56 1.56
N GLN A 97 3.52 2.40 0.89
CA GLN A 97 4.01 3.49 0.04
C GLN A 97 4.66 4.62 0.86
N GLY A 98 4.08 4.96 2.02
CA GLY A 98 4.69 5.89 2.97
C GLY A 98 6.08 5.43 3.43
N VAL A 99 6.24 4.13 3.74
CA VAL A 99 7.56 3.58 4.12
C VAL A 99 8.53 3.55 2.94
N ASP A 100 8.08 3.30 1.71
CA ASP A 100 8.93 3.37 0.52
C ASP A 100 9.55 4.78 0.36
N ILE A 101 8.75 5.83 0.60
CA ILE A 101 9.25 7.21 0.60
C ILE A 101 10.25 7.44 1.73
N GLN A 102 9.98 6.95 2.94
CA GLN A 102 10.92 7.04 4.07
C GLN A 102 12.26 6.33 3.75
N LEU A 103 12.20 5.17 3.09
CA LEU A 103 13.38 4.44 2.66
C LEU A 103 14.16 5.23 1.59
N GLY A 104 13.50 5.81 0.60
CA GLY A 104 14.11 6.70 -0.37
C GLY A 104 14.81 7.89 0.28
N MET A 105 14.17 8.52 1.27
CA MET A 105 14.78 9.60 2.05
C MET A 105 15.99 9.13 2.88
N ALA A 106 15.95 7.91 3.42
CA ALA A 106 17.07 7.32 4.14
C ALA A 106 18.24 6.98 3.18
N ILE A 107 17.95 6.53 1.96
CA ILE A 107 18.97 6.29 0.92
C ILE A 107 19.72 7.58 0.58
N ASP A 108 18.99 8.69 0.38
CA ASP A 108 19.56 10.00 0.06
C ASP A 108 20.31 10.65 1.24
N SER A 109 20.14 10.14 2.46
CA SER A 109 20.69 10.72 3.68
C SER A 109 22.03 10.09 4.05
N THR A 110 23.07 10.91 4.11
CA THR A 110 24.40 10.50 4.62
C THR A 110 24.37 10.14 6.11
N LYS A 111 23.35 10.59 6.86
CA LYS A 111 23.18 10.31 8.29
C LYS A 111 22.46 8.99 8.57
N ALA A 112 21.75 8.42 7.59
CA ALA A 112 20.96 7.21 7.80
C ALA A 112 21.86 5.97 7.71
N THR A 113 21.91 5.21 8.81
CA THR A 113 22.69 3.98 8.89
C THR A 113 22.06 2.85 8.07
N LEU A 114 22.83 1.80 7.76
CA LEU A 114 22.30 0.58 7.14
C LEU A 114 21.18 -0.05 7.99
N ALA A 115 21.30 0.00 9.33
CA ALA A 115 20.29 -0.52 10.24
C ALA A 115 18.93 0.17 10.04
N VAL A 116 18.92 1.50 9.82
CA VAL A 116 17.69 2.26 9.52
C VAL A 116 17.10 1.81 8.18
N LYS A 117 17.92 1.67 7.13
CA LYS A 117 17.48 1.24 5.80
C LYS A 117 16.92 -0.19 5.82
N ARG A 118 17.60 -1.12 6.51
CA ARG A 118 17.10 -2.49 6.73
C ARG A 118 15.76 -2.49 7.44
N ARG A 119 15.63 -1.73 8.53
CA ARG A 119 14.37 -1.64 9.29
C ARG A 119 13.21 -1.21 8.38
N LEU A 120 13.37 -0.10 7.67
CA LEU A 120 12.34 0.42 6.76
C LEU A 120 11.99 -0.59 5.66
N ALA A 121 12.98 -1.23 5.04
CA ALA A 121 12.74 -2.26 4.03
C ALA A 121 11.98 -3.48 4.60
N CYS A 122 12.29 -3.91 5.82
CA CYS A 122 11.57 -5.01 6.49
C CYS A 122 10.15 -4.61 6.91
N GLU A 123 9.93 -3.35 7.34
CA GLU A 123 8.58 -2.84 7.58
C GLU A 123 7.74 -2.83 6.28
N MET A 124 8.33 -2.46 5.13
CA MET A 124 7.64 -2.57 3.82
C MET A 124 7.20 -4.01 3.53
N VAL A 125 8.07 -4.99 3.73
CA VAL A 125 7.74 -6.42 3.54
C VAL A 125 6.49 -6.80 4.33
N LYS A 126 6.41 -6.38 5.59
CA LYS A 126 5.24 -6.65 6.45
C LYS A 126 3.96 -6.01 5.95
N TYR A 127 3.99 -4.73 5.55
CA TYR A 127 2.80 -4.07 5.01
C TYR A 127 2.26 -4.78 3.77
N TRP A 128 3.15 -5.11 2.82
CA TRP A 128 2.75 -5.74 1.58
C TRP A 128 2.35 -7.21 1.75
N GLN A 129 2.97 -7.94 2.69
CA GLN A 129 2.51 -9.29 3.06
C GLN A 129 1.08 -9.23 3.62
N GLN A 130 0.83 -8.37 4.62
CA GLN A 130 -0.51 -8.24 5.18
C GLN A 130 -1.52 -7.80 4.11
N ALA A 131 -1.13 -6.90 3.19
CA ALA A 131 -2.01 -6.49 2.09
C ALA A 131 -2.36 -7.67 1.18
N GLN A 132 -1.38 -8.52 0.85
CA GLN A 132 -1.58 -9.73 0.06
C GLN A 132 -2.53 -10.71 0.75
N ASP A 133 -2.32 -10.97 2.05
CA ASP A 133 -3.13 -11.91 2.84
C ASP A 133 -4.60 -11.51 2.87
N ASN A 134 -4.89 -10.20 2.88
CA ASN A 134 -6.25 -9.68 2.88
C ASN A 134 -7.01 -9.87 1.57
N ILE A 135 -6.31 -10.06 0.43
CA ILE A 135 -6.95 -10.15 -0.90
C ILE A 135 -6.73 -11.49 -1.62
N MET A 136 -5.80 -12.33 -1.15
CA MET A 136 -5.41 -13.55 -1.88
C MET A 136 -6.55 -14.56 -2.09
N ASN A 137 -7.53 -14.58 -1.19
CA ASN A 137 -8.66 -15.53 -1.22
C ASN A 137 -9.97 -14.88 -1.70
N LEU A 138 -9.93 -13.63 -2.17
CA LEU A 138 -11.12 -12.95 -2.66
C LEU A 138 -11.37 -13.28 -4.14
N PRO A 139 -12.63 -13.45 -4.57
CA PRO A 139 -12.97 -13.71 -5.97
C PRO A 139 -12.91 -12.42 -6.80
N LEU A 140 -11.71 -11.85 -6.94
CA LEU A 140 -11.42 -10.63 -7.69
C LEU A 140 -11.38 -10.92 -9.20
N SER A 141 -12.52 -11.32 -9.77
CA SER A 141 -12.64 -11.65 -11.20
C SER A 141 -12.88 -10.44 -12.10
N ASN A 142 -13.02 -9.24 -11.54
CA ASN A 142 -13.08 -8.00 -12.31
C ASN A 142 -11.65 -7.51 -12.65
N GLY A 143 -11.49 -6.81 -13.78
CA GLY A 143 -10.16 -6.38 -14.25
C GLY A 143 -9.39 -5.56 -13.21
N TRP A 144 -10.06 -4.68 -12.47
CA TRP A 144 -9.44 -3.84 -11.44
C TRP A 144 -8.97 -4.64 -10.21
N GLY A 145 -9.77 -5.56 -9.70
CA GLY A 145 -9.39 -6.39 -8.55
C GLY A 145 -8.22 -7.30 -8.87
N GLU A 146 -8.22 -7.95 -10.04
CA GLU A 146 -7.09 -8.77 -10.48
C GLU A 146 -5.83 -7.93 -10.66
N LYS A 147 -5.97 -6.73 -11.23
CA LYS A 147 -4.86 -5.79 -11.38
C LYS A 147 -4.29 -5.35 -10.03
N HIS A 148 -5.13 -5.05 -9.04
CA HIS A 148 -4.69 -4.72 -7.68
C HIS A 148 -3.94 -5.89 -7.03
N ARG A 149 -4.41 -7.14 -7.21
CA ARG A 149 -3.72 -8.34 -6.72
C ARG A 149 -2.31 -8.48 -7.30
N LEU A 150 -2.17 -8.24 -8.60
CA LEU A 150 -0.86 -8.25 -9.28
C LEU A 150 0.05 -7.12 -8.77
N PHE A 151 -0.50 -5.93 -8.51
CA PHE A 151 0.24 -4.80 -7.96
C PHE A 151 0.82 -5.12 -6.57
N VAL A 152 -0.03 -5.61 -5.66
CA VAL A 152 0.37 -5.99 -4.30
C VAL A 152 1.42 -7.09 -4.34
N LYS A 153 1.24 -8.11 -5.20
CA LYS A 153 2.24 -9.16 -5.41
C LYS A 153 3.59 -8.59 -5.87
N TRP A 154 3.58 -7.73 -6.89
CA TRP A 154 4.80 -7.09 -7.39
C TRP A 154 5.50 -6.29 -6.27
N LYS A 155 4.79 -5.39 -5.59
CA LYS A 155 5.39 -4.55 -4.54
C LYS A 155 5.87 -5.36 -3.35
N TYR A 156 5.20 -6.46 -3.02
CA TYR A 156 5.66 -7.39 -1.98
C TYR A 156 7.01 -8.04 -2.34
N ILE A 157 7.14 -8.56 -3.56
CA ILE A 157 8.39 -9.16 -4.04
C ILE A 157 9.51 -8.11 -4.10
N GLU A 158 9.20 -6.90 -4.55
CA GLU A 158 10.14 -5.78 -4.60
C GLU A 158 10.63 -5.38 -3.19
N ALA A 159 9.73 -5.32 -2.21
CA ALA A 159 10.08 -5.07 -0.82
C ALA A 159 11.01 -6.16 -0.26
N LYS A 160 10.76 -7.44 -0.61
CA LYS A 160 11.65 -8.55 -0.22
C LYS A 160 13.05 -8.37 -0.79
N ALA A 161 13.18 -7.98 -2.06
CA ALA A 161 14.48 -7.70 -2.67
C ALA A 161 15.26 -6.64 -1.87
N GLY A 162 14.61 -5.52 -1.52
CA GLY A 162 15.23 -4.47 -0.71
C GLY A 162 15.60 -4.92 0.71
N ALA A 163 14.71 -5.67 1.38
CA ALA A 163 14.95 -6.15 2.73
C ALA A 163 16.13 -7.12 2.81
N TYR A 164 16.19 -8.11 1.90
CA TYR A 164 17.30 -9.04 1.82
C TYR A 164 18.61 -8.35 1.43
N TYR A 165 18.57 -7.34 0.56
CA TYR A 165 19.76 -6.57 0.19
C TYR A 165 20.38 -5.88 1.41
N TYR A 166 19.61 -5.05 2.13
CA TYR A 166 20.12 -4.37 3.32
C TYR A 166 20.45 -5.33 4.46
N HIS A 167 19.74 -6.46 4.55
CA HIS A 167 20.08 -7.50 5.52
C HIS A 167 21.43 -8.14 5.22
N GLY A 168 21.68 -8.49 3.95
CA GLY A 168 22.95 -9.04 3.49
C GLY A 168 24.11 -8.09 3.75
N LEU A 169 23.93 -6.78 3.47
CA LEU A 169 24.97 -5.77 3.78
C LEU A 169 25.33 -5.73 5.27
N ILE A 170 24.33 -5.79 6.16
CA ILE A 170 24.60 -5.79 7.62
C ILE A 170 25.27 -7.08 8.08
N LEU A 171 24.89 -8.23 7.50
CA LEU A 171 25.54 -9.51 7.81
C LEU A 171 27.00 -9.52 7.35
N ASP A 172 27.31 -8.83 6.25
CA ASP A 172 28.66 -8.70 5.70
C ASP A 172 29.58 -7.86 6.59
N GLU A 173 29.03 -6.95 7.40
CA GLU A 173 29.78 -6.20 8.43
C GLU A 173 30.18 -7.07 9.64
N GLY A 174 29.65 -8.30 9.76
CA GLY A 174 29.99 -9.23 10.83
C GLY A 174 31.37 -9.86 10.65
N ASN A 175 32.08 -10.12 11.75
CA ASN A 175 33.47 -10.63 11.73
C ASN A 175 33.61 -12.17 11.68
N THR A 176 32.55 -12.91 11.29
CA THR A 176 32.57 -14.38 11.32
C THR A 176 32.37 -14.97 9.94
N GLU A 177 33.00 -16.11 9.66
CA GLU A 177 32.79 -16.83 8.39
C GLU A 177 31.31 -17.20 8.18
N LYS A 178 30.61 -17.57 9.26
CA LYS A 178 29.17 -17.82 9.25
C LYS A 178 28.37 -16.58 8.84
N SER A 179 28.71 -15.39 9.35
CA SER A 179 28.01 -14.15 8.98
C SER A 179 28.25 -13.79 7.52
N HIS A 180 29.46 -14.00 6.99
CA HIS A 180 29.75 -13.80 5.57
C HIS A 180 29.00 -14.80 4.68
N GLY A 181 28.89 -16.07 5.08
CA GLY A 181 28.07 -17.06 4.36
C GLY A 181 26.59 -16.66 4.30
N MET A 182 26.03 -16.21 5.44
CA MET A 182 24.66 -15.70 5.49
C MET A 182 24.48 -14.42 4.65
N ALA A 183 25.49 -13.54 4.62
CA ALA A 183 25.47 -12.34 3.79
C ALA A 183 25.38 -12.67 2.30
N VAL A 184 26.17 -13.64 1.83
CA VAL A 184 26.13 -14.11 0.45
C VAL A 184 24.75 -14.67 0.11
N ALA A 185 24.19 -15.54 0.95
CA ALA A 185 22.86 -16.11 0.74
C ALA A 185 21.76 -15.02 0.69
N ALA A 186 21.81 -14.03 1.59
CA ALA A 186 20.89 -12.90 1.59
C ALA A 186 21.00 -12.05 0.31
N LEU A 187 22.21 -11.75 -0.16
CA LEU A 187 22.44 -10.98 -1.39
C LEU A 187 22.00 -11.74 -2.66
N GLN A 188 22.18 -13.07 -2.68
CA GLN A 188 21.64 -13.91 -3.75
C GLN A 188 20.11 -13.90 -3.73
N ALA A 189 19.49 -14.03 -2.56
CA ALA A 189 18.04 -13.94 -2.44
C ALA A 189 17.49 -12.58 -2.90
N ALA A 190 18.18 -11.49 -2.56
CA ALA A 190 17.84 -10.14 -3.02
C ALA A 190 17.85 -10.02 -4.55
N ASP A 191 18.87 -10.58 -5.23
CA ASP A 191 18.97 -10.57 -6.69
C ASP A 191 17.89 -11.42 -7.35
N GLU A 192 17.56 -12.58 -6.79
CA GLU A 192 16.47 -13.42 -7.28
C GLU A 192 15.09 -12.75 -7.13
N TYR A 193 14.80 -12.17 -5.96
CA TYR A 193 13.57 -11.39 -5.78
C TYR A 193 13.51 -10.17 -6.68
N PHE A 194 14.64 -9.51 -6.96
CA PHE A 194 14.68 -8.39 -7.90
C PHE A 194 14.38 -8.83 -9.33
N LYS A 195 14.86 -9.99 -9.77
CA LYS A 195 14.49 -10.55 -11.08
C LYS A 195 13.02 -10.93 -11.13
N GLU A 196 12.50 -11.55 -10.06
CA GLU A 196 11.09 -11.90 -9.95
C GLU A 196 10.18 -10.67 -9.94
N SER A 197 10.59 -9.59 -9.25
CA SER A 197 9.81 -8.35 -9.18
C SER A 197 9.63 -7.71 -10.55
N LYS A 198 10.65 -7.78 -11.43
CA LYS A 198 10.52 -7.32 -12.83
C LYS A 198 9.46 -8.09 -13.60
N ARG A 199 9.43 -9.42 -13.48
CA ARG A 199 8.41 -10.26 -14.13
C ARG A 199 7.01 -9.96 -13.57
N ALA A 200 6.91 -9.76 -12.25
CA ALA A 200 5.65 -9.38 -11.61
C ALA A 200 5.16 -8.00 -12.07
N CYS A 201 6.08 -7.04 -12.26
CA CYS A 201 5.79 -5.72 -12.83
C CYS A 201 5.27 -5.82 -14.27
N GLU A 202 5.90 -6.65 -15.11
CA GLU A 202 5.45 -6.91 -16.49
C GLU A 202 4.04 -7.50 -16.50
N ALA A 203 3.77 -8.50 -15.64
CA ALA A 203 2.45 -9.09 -15.50
C ALA A 203 1.38 -8.07 -15.06
N PHE A 204 1.69 -7.22 -14.07
CA PHE A 204 0.82 -6.13 -13.64
C PHE A 204 0.50 -5.15 -14.78
N ASN A 205 1.51 -4.78 -15.56
CA ASN A 205 1.34 -3.83 -16.67
C ASN A 205 0.53 -4.42 -17.84
N ALA A 206 0.70 -5.71 -18.10
CA ALA A 206 -0.05 -6.45 -19.12
C ALA A 206 -1.51 -6.73 -18.72
N ALA A 207 -1.85 -6.68 -17.42
CA ALA A 207 -3.20 -6.88 -16.95
C ALA A 207 -4.10 -5.66 -17.23
N PRO A 208 -5.35 -5.86 -17.72
CA PRO A 208 -6.32 -4.80 -17.92
C PRO A 208 -6.68 -4.08 -16.60
N PRO A 209 -6.94 -2.76 -16.64
CA PRO A 209 -6.68 -1.85 -17.74
C PRO A 209 -5.17 -1.70 -18.00
N LEU A 210 -4.69 -1.79 -19.24
CA LEU A 210 -3.24 -1.77 -19.54
C LEU A 210 -2.53 -0.56 -18.92
N SER A 211 -1.34 -0.76 -18.36
CA SER A 211 -0.49 0.32 -17.86
C SER A 211 0.89 0.28 -18.49
N ARG A 212 1.57 1.43 -18.48
CA ARG A 212 2.96 1.56 -18.93
C ARG A 212 3.88 1.53 -17.73
N ASN A 213 5.05 0.96 -17.93
CA ASN A 213 6.07 0.96 -16.90
C ASN A 213 6.62 2.39 -16.74
N PRO A 214 6.48 3.01 -15.56
CA PRO A 214 7.08 4.32 -15.34
C PRO A 214 8.62 4.21 -15.32
N PRO A 215 9.36 5.28 -15.65
CA PRO A 215 10.81 5.31 -15.44
C PRO A 215 11.15 4.98 -13.98
N LEU A 216 12.21 4.22 -13.75
CA LEU A 216 12.68 3.89 -12.40
C LEU A 216 13.03 5.17 -11.63
N TRP A 217 12.53 5.26 -10.40
CA TRP A 217 12.76 6.39 -9.51
C TRP A 217 12.88 5.94 -8.04
N GLY A 218 13.31 6.86 -7.18
CA GLY A 218 13.37 6.66 -5.74
C GLY A 218 14.19 5.43 -5.32
N THR A 219 13.66 4.70 -4.34
CA THR A 219 14.23 3.46 -3.80
C THR A 219 14.58 2.47 -4.90
N MET A 220 13.67 2.27 -5.85
CA MET A 220 13.82 1.21 -6.84
C MET A 220 14.91 1.51 -7.87
N LYS A 221 15.12 2.78 -8.21
CA LYS A 221 16.27 3.19 -9.04
C LYS A 221 17.58 2.77 -8.36
N TYR A 222 17.76 3.15 -7.09
CA TYR A 222 18.96 2.80 -6.32
C TYR A 222 19.17 1.29 -6.22
N LEU A 223 18.13 0.54 -5.82
CA LEU A 223 18.22 -0.91 -5.67
C LEU A 223 18.51 -1.62 -7.00
N SER A 224 17.92 -1.15 -8.11
CA SER A 224 18.14 -1.75 -9.43
C SER A 224 19.58 -1.67 -9.91
N GLU A 225 20.31 -0.64 -9.48
CA GLU A 225 21.72 -0.46 -9.80
C GLU A 225 22.62 -1.22 -8.84
N LYS A 226 22.24 -1.29 -7.55
CA LYS A 226 23.08 -1.81 -6.48
C LYS A 226 23.01 -3.31 -6.30
N ILE A 227 21.81 -3.89 -6.29
CA ILE A 227 21.61 -5.32 -6.05
C ILE A 227 22.45 -6.16 -7.03
N PRO A 228 22.37 -5.97 -8.36
CA PRO A 228 23.13 -6.81 -9.28
C PRO A 228 24.65 -6.60 -9.19
N LYS A 229 25.09 -5.37 -8.93
CA LYS A 229 26.52 -5.02 -8.82
C LYS A 229 27.14 -5.66 -7.58
N ASP A 230 26.50 -5.47 -6.43
CA ASP A 230 27.01 -5.93 -5.14
C ASP A 230 26.97 -7.46 -5.07
N THR A 231 25.88 -8.08 -5.53
CA THR A 231 25.78 -9.55 -5.63
C THR A 231 26.83 -10.12 -6.58
N SER A 232 27.02 -9.55 -7.78
CA SER A 232 28.06 -10.01 -8.73
C SER A 232 29.47 -9.91 -8.15
N SER A 233 29.77 -8.84 -7.41
CA SER A 233 31.09 -8.64 -6.80
C SER A 233 31.40 -9.67 -5.70
N LYS A 234 30.38 -10.12 -4.97
CA LYS A 234 30.51 -11.05 -3.83
C LYS A 234 30.40 -12.53 -4.22
N VAL A 235 29.72 -12.85 -5.32
CA VAL A 235 29.33 -14.23 -5.68
C VAL A 235 30.29 -14.89 -6.71
N ARG A 236 31.40 -14.23 -7.07
CA ARG A 236 32.37 -14.73 -8.09
C ARG A 236 32.91 -16.15 -7.90
N ILE A 237 32.78 -16.75 -6.71
CA ILE A 237 33.34 -18.08 -6.40
C ILE A 237 32.27 -19.20 -6.38
N ASN A 238 30.96 -18.90 -6.25
CA ASN A 238 29.94 -19.93 -5.98
C ASN A 238 28.64 -19.81 -6.82
N ARG A 239 28.63 -18.97 -7.87
CA ARG A 239 27.42 -18.65 -8.66
C ARG A 239 26.79 -19.87 -9.34
N ASP A 240 27.61 -20.87 -9.67
CA ASP A 240 27.22 -21.96 -10.56
C ASP A 240 26.68 -23.19 -9.79
N LEU A 241 26.65 -23.13 -8.45
CA LEU A 241 26.37 -24.28 -7.56
C LEU A 241 24.98 -24.28 -6.90
N TYR A 242 24.16 -23.26 -7.14
CA TYR A 242 22.89 -23.08 -6.41
C TYR A 242 21.72 -22.81 -7.38
N SER A 243 20.74 -23.71 -7.41
CA SER A 243 19.44 -23.50 -8.07
C SER A 243 18.63 -22.44 -7.32
N HIS A 244 17.65 -21.82 -8.00
CA HIS A 244 16.75 -20.82 -7.40
C HIS A 244 16.14 -21.31 -6.07
N GLU A 245 15.64 -22.54 -6.03
CA GLU A 245 15.07 -23.16 -4.82
C GLU A 245 16.08 -23.24 -3.68
N LYS A 246 17.31 -23.67 -3.97
CA LYS A 246 18.38 -23.78 -2.96
C LYS A 246 18.81 -22.42 -2.43
N ILE A 247 18.77 -21.37 -3.25
CA ILE A 247 19.03 -19.97 -2.82
C ILE A 247 17.93 -19.52 -1.84
N MET A 248 16.67 -19.82 -2.14
CA MET A 248 15.55 -19.45 -1.28
C MET A 248 15.56 -20.23 0.05
N GLU A 249 15.91 -21.52 0.03
CA GLU A 249 16.05 -22.35 1.24
C GLU A 249 17.19 -21.89 2.14
N THR A 250 18.28 -21.40 1.56
CA THR A 250 19.46 -20.95 2.30
C THR A 250 19.38 -19.49 2.74
N ALA A 251 18.38 -18.75 2.29
CA ALA A 251 18.18 -17.35 2.65
C ALA A 251 17.91 -17.21 4.17
N PRO A 252 18.64 -16.33 4.87
CA PRO A 252 18.42 -16.14 6.30
C PRO A 252 17.07 -15.49 6.57
N THR A 253 16.43 -15.83 7.70
CA THR A 253 15.17 -15.20 8.11
C THR A 253 15.37 -13.69 8.28
N LEU A 254 14.48 -12.91 7.64
CA LEU A 254 14.48 -11.46 7.82
C LEU A 254 14.13 -11.08 9.26
N PRO A 255 14.78 -10.05 9.83
CA PRO A 255 14.46 -9.57 11.16
C PRO A 255 13.04 -8.99 11.26
N ASP A 256 12.40 -9.23 12.40
CA ASP A 256 11.04 -8.79 12.68
C ASP A 256 11.05 -7.41 13.36
N PHE A 257 10.50 -6.38 12.70
CA PHE A 257 10.41 -5.02 13.25
C PHE A 257 8.97 -4.57 13.44
N ALA A 258 8.69 -3.81 14.50
CA ALA A 258 7.37 -3.20 14.68
C ALA A 258 7.07 -2.18 13.58
N LEU A 259 5.83 -2.15 13.11
CA LEU A 259 5.35 -1.21 12.12
C LEU A 259 5.26 0.20 12.73
N ALA A 260 6.03 1.15 12.19
CA ALA A 260 6.11 2.50 12.75
C ALA A 260 4.97 3.41 12.27
N LEU A 261 4.64 3.35 10.98
CA LEU A 261 3.50 4.10 10.43
C LEU A 261 2.17 3.50 10.89
N LYS A 262 1.19 4.37 11.11
CA LYS A 262 -0.18 3.98 11.43
C LYS A 262 -1.14 4.86 10.64
N PRO A 263 -2.36 4.39 10.34
CA PRO A 263 -3.40 5.26 9.82
C PRO A 263 -3.57 6.49 10.71
N ASP A 264 -3.73 7.67 10.11
CA ASP A 264 -4.11 8.85 10.88
C ASP A 264 -5.49 8.62 11.50
N GLU A 265 -5.68 9.14 12.72
CA GLU A 265 -7.01 9.08 13.33
C GLU A 265 -7.98 9.94 12.52
N TYR A 266 -9.04 9.31 12.03
CA TYR A 266 -10.10 9.99 11.32
C TYR A 266 -11.44 9.68 11.96
N GLN A 267 -12.23 10.73 12.19
CA GLN A 267 -13.58 10.65 12.69
C GLN A 267 -14.52 11.21 11.62
N LEU A 268 -15.65 10.51 11.43
CA LEU A 268 -16.68 10.99 10.50
C LEU A 268 -17.20 12.35 10.98
N PRO A 269 -17.44 13.30 10.05
CA PRO A 269 -18.06 14.55 10.42
C PRO A 269 -19.48 14.29 10.97
N PRO A 270 -19.99 15.18 11.85
CA PRO A 270 -21.37 15.10 12.31
C PRO A 270 -22.33 15.24 11.12
N VAL A 271 -23.50 14.63 11.22
CA VAL A 271 -24.56 14.77 10.22
C VAL A 271 -24.97 16.23 10.12
N ASP A 272 -24.93 16.78 8.90
CA ASP A 272 -25.28 18.18 8.66
C ASP A 272 -26.79 18.39 8.90
N ALA A 273 -27.13 19.51 9.56
CA ALA A 273 -28.49 19.84 9.94
C ALA A 273 -29.48 19.93 8.75
N SER A 274 -28.99 20.18 7.53
CA SER A 274 -29.77 20.17 6.29
C SER A 274 -30.43 18.82 5.99
N TRP A 275 -29.83 17.71 6.46
CA TRP A 275 -30.36 16.35 6.26
C TRP A 275 -31.52 16.01 7.21
N ASN A 276 -31.77 16.84 8.24
CA ASN A 276 -32.84 16.63 9.21
C ASN A 276 -34.14 17.38 8.86
N GLN A 277 -34.17 18.20 7.80
CA GLN A 277 -35.30 19.12 7.54
C GLN A 277 -36.51 18.51 6.81
N GLU A 278 -36.41 17.31 6.23
CA GLU A 278 -37.54 16.68 5.53
C GLU A 278 -38.53 15.94 6.45
N HIS A 279 -38.21 15.71 7.72
CA HIS A 279 -39.11 15.02 8.65
C HIS A 279 -40.15 15.91 9.37
N THR A 280 -40.06 17.24 9.27
CA THR A 280 -40.92 18.17 10.05
C THR A 280 -41.98 18.93 9.24
N LYS A 281 -42.11 18.73 7.92
CA LYS A 281 -43.10 19.47 7.09
C LYS A 281 -44.34 18.67 6.68
N GLY A 282 -44.66 17.58 7.39
CA GLY A 282 -45.78 16.69 7.05
C GLY A 282 -46.96 16.62 8.05
N GLN A 283 -46.90 17.26 9.22
CA GLN A 283 -47.92 17.08 10.27
C GLN A 283 -48.34 18.37 10.99
N THR A 284 -48.61 19.43 10.24
CA THR A 284 -49.45 20.54 10.75
C THR A 284 -50.27 21.07 9.59
N GLY A 285 -51.50 20.57 9.44
CA GLY A 285 -52.42 21.16 8.47
C GLY A 285 -53.61 20.34 8.02
N PHE A 286 -54.12 19.36 8.76
CA PHE A 286 -55.47 18.83 8.52
C PHE A 286 -55.97 18.14 9.79
N ASN A 287 -56.66 18.88 10.65
CA ASN A 287 -57.70 18.40 11.57
C ASN A 287 -58.16 19.55 12.48
N GLN A 288 -58.90 20.50 11.93
CA GLN A 288 -59.92 21.21 12.70
C GLN A 288 -60.99 21.76 11.74
N LEU A 289 -62.25 21.57 12.15
CA LEU A 289 -63.50 22.08 11.57
C LEU A 289 -64.11 21.29 10.40
N ARG A 290 -64.67 20.13 10.73
CA ARG A 290 -66.03 19.78 10.27
C ARG A 290 -66.69 18.81 11.25
N ASN A 291 -67.38 19.38 12.24
CA ASN A 291 -68.58 18.81 12.83
C ASN A 291 -69.33 19.94 13.53
N ASP A 292 -70.35 20.47 12.86
CA ASP A 292 -71.67 20.59 13.45
C ASP A 292 -72.71 20.68 12.33
N LYS A 293 -73.61 19.70 12.34
CA LYS A 293 -74.88 19.69 11.60
C LYS A 293 -75.97 19.38 12.62
N ARG A 294 -76.77 20.38 12.98
CA ARG A 294 -78.25 20.39 12.96
C ARG A 294 -78.79 21.50 13.85
#